data_AF-A0AAT9HAI9-F1
#
_entry.id   AF-A0AAT9HAI9-F1
#
_cell.length_a   1.000
_cell.length_b   1.000
_cell.length_c   1.000
_cell.angle_alpha   90.00
_cell.angle_beta   90.00
_cell.angle_gamma   90.00
#
_symmetry.space_group_name_H-M   'P 1'
#
loop_
_entity.id
_entity.type
_entity.pdbx_description
1 polymer ?
#
loop_
_entity_poly.entity_id
_entity_poly.type
_entity_poly.pdbx_seq_one_letter_code
_entity_poly.pdbx_strand_id
1 'polypeptide(L)' 'MWPLNSRERRAMLRAVAGGAYRVTRGRSTGRAEQQIETTGSAAEVRLTAELSALHAERQRLITETARAKAAKKSSGWW' A
#
# COMPACT_ATOMS: atom_id res chain seq x y z
N MET A 1 8.74 11.10 -2.80
CA MET A 1 8.87 9.62 -2.71
C MET A 1 7.75 9.05 -1.85
N TRP A 2 6.55 9.15 -2.38
CA TRP A 2 5.31 8.51 -1.92
C TRP A 2 5.02 7.43 -2.97
N PRO A 3 4.62 6.20 -2.63
CA PRO A 3 3.93 5.76 -1.40
C PRO A 3 4.76 4.86 -0.45
N LEU A 4 6.05 5.13 -0.25
CA LEU A 4 6.92 4.26 0.56
C LEU A 4 6.95 4.69 2.04
N ASN A 5 6.85 3.71 2.96
CA ASN A 5 7.04 3.94 4.39
C ASN A 5 8.52 4.25 4.74
N SER A 6 8.81 4.64 5.98
CA SER A 6 10.18 5.03 6.38
C SER A 6 11.22 3.91 6.23
N ARG A 7 10.81 2.65 6.39
CA ARG A 7 11.69 1.48 6.24
C ARG A 7 11.97 1.19 4.76
N GLU A 8 10.93 1.21 3.94
CA GLU A 8 10.98 1.06 2.48
C GLU A 8 11.79 2.20 1.83
N ARG A 9 11.62 3.45 2.30
CA ARG A 9 12.46 4.57 1.85
C ARG A 9 13.94 4.34 2.11
N ARG A 10 14.31 3.87 3.30
CA ARG A 10 15.72 3.57 3.62
C ARG A 10 16.26 2.42 2.78
N ALA A 11 15.47 1.39 2.53
CA ALA A 11 15.84 0.28 1.66
C ALA A 11 16.08 0.77 0.23
N MET A 12 15.15 1.56 -0.31
CA MET A 12 15.26 2.13 -1.66
C MET A 12 16.45 3.09 -1.79
N LEU A 13 16.65 3.99 -0.82
CA LEU A 13 17.81 4.90 -0.80
C LEU A 13 19.15 4.15 -0.78
N ARG A 14 19.25 3.08 0.04
CA ARG A 14 20.46 2.25 0.10
C ARG A 14 20.69 1.49 -1.20
N ALA A 15 19.62 0.98 -1.82
CA ALA A 15 19.72 0.28 -3.09
C ALA A 15 20.17 1.22 -4.22
N VAL A 16 19.58 2.42 -4.31
CA VAL A 16 19.99 3.44 -5.28
C VAL A 16 21.44 3.88 -5.05
N ALA A 17 21.82 4.21 -3.81
CA ALA A 17 23.19 4.61 -3.50
C ALA A 17 24.21 3.50 -3.78
N GLY A 18 23.89 2.25 -3.41
CA GLY A 18 24.73 1.10 -3.68
C GLY A 18 24.84 0.76 -5.16
N GLY A 19 23.75 0.95 -5.93
CA GLY A 19 23.72 0.83 -7.38
C GLY A 19 24.60 1.87 -8.05
N ALA A 20 24.42 3.15 -7.70
CA ALA A 20 25.23 4.25 -8.21
C ALA A 20 26.73 4.03 -7.94
N TYR A 21 27.09 3.59 -6.74
CA TYR A 21 28.47 3.26 -6.40
C TYR A 21 29.05 2.10 -7.23
N ARG A 22 28.24 1.11 -7.61
CA ARG A 22 28.69 0.03 -8.49
C ARG A 22 28.82 0.47 -9.93
N VAL A 23 27.89 1.30 -10.43
CA VAL A 23 27.96 1.89 -11.78
C VAL A 23 29.25 2.69 -11.94
N THR A 24 29.60 3.55 -10.98
CA THR A 24 30.84 4.34 -11.04
C THR A 24 32.10 3.48 -11.00
N ARG A 25 32.03 2.26 -10.43
CA ARG A 25 33.11 1.27 -10.45
C ARG A 25 33.04 0.29 -11.64
N GLY A 26 32.13 0.50 -12.59
CA GLY A 26 31.95 -0.41 -13.73
C GLY A 26 31.53 -1.83 -13.33
N ARG A 27 30.89 -2.00 -12.16
CA ARG A 27 30.43 -3.29 -11.62
C ARG A 27 28.92 -3.45 -11.81
N SER A 28 28.47 -4.70 -11.86
CA SER A 28 27.05 -5.04 -12.01
C SER A 28 26.19 -4.54 -10.85
N THR A 29 25.01 -4.02 -11.20
CA THR A 29 23.98 -3.47 -10.30
C THR A 29 22.91 -4.47 -9.92
N GLY A 30 22.95 -5.72 -10.40
CA GLY A 30 21.84 -6.67 -10.27
C GLY A 30 21.31 -6.86 -8.84
N ARG A 31 22.18 -6.83 -7.82
CA ARG A 31 21.74 -6.91 -6.41
C ARG A 31 20.98 -5.66 -5.95
N ALA A 32 21.39 -4.48 -6.43
CA ALA A 32 20.72 -3.21 -6.14
C ALA A 32 19.38 -3.14 -6.87
N GLU A 33 19.33 -3.54 -8.14
CA GLU A 33 18.08 -3.62 -8.92
C GLU A 33 17.09 -4.59 -8.28
N GLN A 34 17.53 -5.79 -7.89
CA GLN A 34 16.67 -6.75 -7.22
C GLN A 34 16.14 -6.22 -5.88
N GLN A 35 16.93 -5.42 -5.16
CA GLN A 35 16.49 -4.76 -3.93
C GLN A 35 15.46 -3.66 -4.20
N ILE A 36 15.62 -2.89 -5.28
CA ILE A 36 14.65 -1.89 -5.74
C ILE A 36 13.32 -2.57 -6.07
N GLU A 37 13.36 -3.62 -6.90
CA GLU A 37 12.19 -4.38 -7.33
C GLU A 37 11.44 -4.96 -6.14
N THR A 38 12.15 -5.68 -5.27
CA THR A 38 11.56 -6.29 -4.07
C THR A 38 10.90 -5.25 -3.16
N THR A 39 11.52 -4.07 -3.01
CA THR A 39 10.97 -2.98 -2.19
C THR A 39 9.73 -2.35 -2.85
N GLY A 40 9.73 -2.26 -4.19
CA GLY A 40 8.57 -1.81 -4.97
C GLY A 40 7.39 -2.76 -4.82
N SER A 41 7.58 -4.05 -5.09
CA SER A 41 6.50 -5.05 -4.99
C SER A 41 5.95 -5.14 -3.56
N ALA A 42 6.81 -5.03 -2.53
CA ALA A 42 6.37 -5.01 -1.14
C ALA A 42 5.45 -3.81 -0.82
N ALA A 43 5.76 -2.64 -1.39
CA ALA A 43 4.93 -1.44 -1.22
C ALA A 43 3.57 -1.58 -1.93
N GLU A 44 3.54 -2.17 -3.13
CA GLU A 44 2.30 -2.44 -3.85
C GLU A 44 1.36 -3.38 -3.07
N VAL A 45 1.90 -4.47 -2.53
CA VAL A 45 1.14 -5.42 -1.70
C VAL A 45 0.59 -4.73 -0.45
N ARG A 46 1.38 -3.88 0.21
CA ARG A 46 0.90 -3.12 1.37
C ARG A 46 -0.24 -2.16 0.99
N LEU A 47 -0.11 -1.43 -0.11
CA LEU A 47 -1.12 -0.45 -0.53
C LEU A 47 -2.43 -1.09 -0.96
N THR A 48 -2.35 -2.25 -1.62
CA THR A 48 -3.55 -3.03 -1.96
C THR A 48 -4.23 -3.57 -0.69
N ALA A 49 -3.46 -3.98 0.32
CA ALA A 49 -3.99 -4.35 1.63
C ALA A 49 -4.66 -3.15 2.33
N GLU A 50 -4.04 -1.98 2.35
CA GLU A 50 -4.62 -0.75 2.92
C GLU A 50 -5.91 -0.34 2.19
N LEU A 51 -5.93 -0.39 0.86
CA LEU A 51 -7.13 -0.10 0.06
C LEU A 51 -8.26 -1.09 0.33
N SER A 52 -7.96 -2.38 0.41
CA SER A 52 -8.97 -3.40 0.69
C SER A 52 -9.54 -3.27 2.12
N ALA A 53 -8.70 -2.91 3.09
CA ALA A 53 -9.16 -2.59 4.45
C ALA A 53 -10.13 -1.40 4.46
N LEU A 54 -9.79 -0.30 3.78
CA LEU A 54 -10.67 0.87 3.67
C LEU A 54 -11.98 0.56 2.93
N HIS A 55 -11.92 -0.29 1.90
CA HIS A 55 -13.13 -0.74 1.21
C HIS A 55 -14.03 -1.59 2.10
N ALA A 56 -13.46 -2.46 2.95
CA ALA A 56 -14.22 -3.24 3.91
C ALA A 56 -14.91 -2.35 4.96
N GLU A 57 -14.20 -1.36 5.49
CA GLU A 57 -14.76 -0.37 6.44
C GLU A 57 -15.89 0.44 5.79
N ARG A 58 -15.70 0.91 4.56
CA ARG A 58 -16.74 1.62 3.81
C ARG A 58 -17.99 0.76 3.62
N GLN A 59 -17.81 -0.51 3.24
CA GLN A 59 -18.93 -1.42 3.03
C GLN A 59 -19.72 -1.65 4.32
N ARG A 60 -19.02 -1.77 5.45
CA ARG A 60 -19.65 -1.88 6.77
C ARG A 60 -20.56 -0.69 7.07
N LEU A 61 -20.06 0.54 6.91
CA LEU A 61 -20.86 1.76 7.12
C LEU A 61 -22.10 1.82 6.20
N ILE A 62 -21.96 1.41 4.94
CA ILE A 62 -23.08 1.34 4.00
C ILE A 62 -24.13 0.33 4.49
N THR A 63 -23.71 -0.85 4.97
CA THR A 63 -24.65 -1.85 5.47
C THR A 63 -25.35 -1.41 6.76
N GLU A 64 -24.64 -0.74 7.67
CA GLU A 64 -25.20 -0.22 8.93
C GLU A 64 -26.24 0.88 8.66
N THR A 65 -25.94 1.80 7.75
CA THR A 65 -26.90 2.85 7.33
C THR A 65 -28.12 2.27 6.61
N ALA A 66 -27.93 1.25 5.76
CA ALA A 66 -29.05 0.56 5.11
C ALA A 66 -29.97 -0.14 6.13
N ARG A 67 -29.38 -0.83 7.12
CA ARG A 67 -30.14 -1.46 8.23
C ARG A 67 -30.91 -0.42 9.05
N ALA A 68 -30.28 0.70 9.40
CA ALA A 68 -30.95 1.77 10.14
C ALA A 68 -32.12 2.39 9.37
N LYS A 69 -31.97 2.60 8.05
CA LYS A 69 -33.06 3.07 7.18
C LYS A 69 -34.21 2.05 7.10
N ALA A 70 -33.89 0.76 6.99
CA ALA A 70 -34.90 -0.30 6.97
C ALA A 70 -35.69 -0.34 8.29
N ALA A 71 -34.99 -0.26 9.44
CA ALA A 71 -35.62 -0.22 10.76
C ALA A 71 -36.57 0.98 10.92
N LYS A 72 -36.15 2.17 10.47
CA LYS A 72 -36.99 3.37 10.47
C LYS A 72 -38.23 3.22 9.57
N LYS A 73 -38.09 2.55 8.43
CA LYS A 73 -39.21 2.28 7.51
C LYS A 73 -40.20 1.28 8.10
N SER A 74 -39.73 0.24 8.79
CA SER A 74 -40.61 -0.70 9.49
C SER A 74 -41.36 -0.06 10.66
N SER A 75 -40.80 0.97 11.31
CA SER A 75 -41.45 1.63 12.45
C SER A 75 -42.47 2.73 12.10
N GLY A 76 -42.62 3.06 10.82
CA GLY A 76 -43.51 4.14 10.35
C GLY A 76 -44.58 3.68 9.37
N TRP A 77 -44.77 2.37 9.22
CA TRP A 77 -45.77 1.76 8.34
C TRP A 77 -46.85 1.02 9.16
N TRP A 78 -47.28 1.64 10.25
CA TRP A 78 -48.55 1.38 10.91
C TRP A 78 -49.24 2.71 11.17
#